data_AF-A0A836WDP9-F1
#
_entry.id   AF-A0A836WDP9-F1
#
_cell.length_a   1.000
_cell.length_b   1.000
_cell.length_c   1.000
_cell.angle_alpha   90.00
_cell.angle_beta   90.00
_cell.angle_gamma   90.00
#
_symmetry.space_group_name_H-M   'P 1'
#
loop_
_entity.id
_entity.type
_entity.pdbx_description
1 polymer ?
#
loop_
_entity_poly.entity_id
_entity_poly.type
_entity_poly.pdbx_seq_one_letter_code
_entity_poly.pdbx_strand_id
1 'polypeptide(L)' 'MFDRWGELIFETTDIRKGWDGTYKGKLLDQAVFVYHLEATCLNHQVYEKNGNITLIR' A
#
# COMPACT_ATOMS: atom_id res chain seq x y z
N MET A 1 -3.37 -1.77 -0.46
CA MET A 1 -3.45 -0.30 -0.31
C MET A 1 -4.70 0.19 -1.03
N PHE A 2 -5.50 1.00 -0.36
CA PHE A 2 -6.81 1.44 -0.82
C PHE A 2 -6.91 2.96 -0.82
N ASP A 3 -7.75 3.51 -1.70
CA ASP A 3 -8.13 4.92 -1.66
C ASP A 3 -9.23 5.19 -0.61
N ARG A 4 -9.67 6.44 -0.54
CA ARG A 4 -10.74 6.89 0.38
C ARG A 4 -12.12 6.28 0.10
N TRP A 5 -12.30 5.64 -1.05
CA TRP A 5 -13.54 5.00 -1.48
C TRP A 5 -13.51 3.49 -1.32
N GLY A 6 -12.39 2.93 -0.83
CA GLY A 6 -12.17 1.50 -0.70
C GLY A 6 -11.77 0.82 -2.02
N GLU A 7 -11.40 1.58 -3.05
CA GLU A 7 -10.85 1.00 -4.28
C GLU A 7 -9.43 0.48 -4.02
N LEU A 8 -9.15 -0.76 -4.43
CA LEU A 8 -7.81 -1.34 -4.33
C LEU A 8 -6.88 -0.65 -5.35
N ILE A 9 -5.90 0.09 -4.85
CA ILE A 9 -4.95 0.84 -5.69
C ILE A 9 -3.68 0.02 -5.96
N PHE A 10 -3.20 -0.70 -4.95
CA PHE A 10 -1.98 -1.49 -5.04
C PHE A 10 -2.01 -2.65 -4.04
N GLU A 11 -1.57 -3.82 -4.48
CA GLU A 11 -1.36 -5.01 -3.66
C GLU A 11 -0.11 -5.75 -4.15
N THR A 12 0.67 -6.29 -3.22
CA THR A 12 1.77 -7.19 -3.55
C THR A 12 2.13 -8.08 -2.37
N THR A 13 2.70 -9.24 -2.67
CA THR A 13 3.34 -10.13 -1.71
C THR A 13 4.87 -10.13 -1.86
N ASP A 14 5.40 -9.39 -2.84
CA ASP A 14 6.83 -9.27 -3.08
C ASP A 14 7.37 -8.01 -2.39
N ILE A 15 8.23 -8.19 -1.40
CA ILE A 15 8.87 -7.11 -0.65
C ILE A 15 9.69 -6.15 -1.52
N ARG A 16 10.11 -6.59 -2.73
CA ARG A 16 10.87 -5.77 -3.68
C ARG A 16 9.98 -4.89 -4.54
N LYS A 17 8.67 -5.12 -4.55
CA LYS A 17 7.72 -4.32 -5.33
C LYS A 17 7.13 -3.23 -4.46
N GLY A 18 7.37 -1.98 -4.86
CA GLY A 18 6.75 -0.80 -4.27
C GLY A 18 5.70 -0.22 -5.20
N TRP A 19 4.78 0.56 -4.63
CA TRP A 19 3.91 1.42 -5.41
C TRP A 19 4.66 2.71 -5.78
N ASP A 20 4.56 3.12 -7.03
CA ASP A 20 5.27 4.27 -7.61
C ASP A 20 4.40 5.53 -7.74
N GLY A 21 3.18 5.51 -7.20
CA GLY A 21 2.23 6.62 -7.33
C GLY A 21 1.31 6.52 -8.56
N THR A 22 1.39 5.43 -9.34
CA THR A 22 0.54 5.24 -10.53
C THR A 22 -0.60 4.25 -10.30
N TYR A 23 -1.76 4.50 -10.90
CA TYR A 23 -2.88 3.56 -10.91
C TYR A 23 -3.52 3.54 -12.29
N LYS A 24 -3.77 2.33 -12.83
CA LYS A 24 -4.30 2.12 -14.20
C LYS A 24 -3.54 2.90 -15.27
N GLY A 25 -2.20 2.98 -15.15
CA GLY A 25 -1.32 3.66 -16.09
C GLY A 25 -1.34 5.19 -16.03
N LYS A 26 -1.99 5.77 -15.01
CA LYS A 26 -2.02 7.22 -14.78
C LYS A 26 -1.35 7.55 -13.45
N LEU A 27 -0.59 8.64 -13.43
CA LEU A 27 -0.10 9.21 -12.17
C LEU A 27 -1.30 9.75 -11.38
N LEU A 28 -1.39 9.40 -10.10
CA LEU A 28 -2.44 9.90 -9.22
C LEU A 28 -2.09 11.30 -8.67
N ASP A 29 -3.13 12.10 -8.41
CA ASP A 29 -2.98 13.37 -7.71
C ASP A 29 -2.64 13.16 -6.22
N GLN A 30 -2.17 14.22 -5.57
CA GLN A 30 -1.91 14.23 -4.14
C GLN A 30 -3.16 13.81 -3.35
N ALA A 31 -3.05 12.71 -2.64
CA ALA A 31 -4.13 12.09 -1.90
C ALA A 31 -3.60 11.25 -0.73
N VAL A 32 -4.50 10.86 0.17
CA VAL A 32 -4.20 9.96 1.28
C VAL A 32 -4.78 8.58 0.95
N PHE A 33 -3.95 7.56 1.12
CA PHE A 33 -4.27 6.15 0.92
C PHE A 33 -4.13 5.39 2.23
N VAL A 34 -4.91 4.34 2.40
CA VAL A 34 -4.81 3.44 3.55
C VAL A 34 -4.03 2.21 3.14
N TYR A 35 -3.04 1.82 3.93
CA TYR A 35 -2.32 0.57 3.74
C TYR A 35 -2.59 -0.41 4.89
N HIS A 36 -2.56 -1.69 4.53
CA HIS A 36 -2.56 -2.83 5.43
C HIS A 36 -1.38 -3.71 4.99
N LEU A 37 -0.53 -4.07 5.94
CA LEU A 37 0.64 -4.92 5.75
C LEU A 37 0.59 -6.03 6.79
N GLU A 38 0.70 -7.26 6.33
CA GLU A 38 0.91 -8.44 7.16
C GLU A 38 2.25 -9.06 6.76
N ALA A 39 3.08 -9.38 7.74
CA ALA A 39 4.36 -10.04 7.52
C ALA A 39 4.57 -11.16 8.52
N THR A 40 4.92 -12.34 8.01
CA THR A 40 5.28 -13.50 8.84
C THR A 40 6.79 -13.65 8.90
N CYS A 41 7.36 -13.54 10.08
CA CYS A 41 8.79 -13.73 10.31
C CYS A 41 9.16 -15.22 10.36
N LEU A 42 10.47 -15.52 10.23
CA LEU A 42 11.00 -16.88 10.25
C LEU A 42 10.68 -17.66 11.54
N ASN A 43 10.42 -16.94 12.63
CA ASN A 43 10.00 -17.49 13.91
C ASN A 43 8.47 -17.69 14.02
N HIS A 44 7.73 -17.62 12.91
CA HIS A 44 6.26 -17.67 12.83
C HIS A 44 5.54 -16.52 13.55
N GLN A 45 6.24 -15.45 13.93
CA GLN A 45 5.57 -14.26 14.44
C GLN A 45 4.94 -13.47 13.29
N VAL A 46 3.67 -13.14 13.46
CA VAL A 46 2.92 -12.29 12.54
C VAL A 46 3.01 -10.85 13.02
N TYR A 47 3.41 -9.97 12.10
CA TYR A 47 3.44 -8.54 12.29
C TYR A 47 2.40 -7.90 11.38
N GLU A 48 1.45 -7.21 11.99
CA GLU A 48 0.48 -6.40 11.29
C GLU A 48 0.83 -4.92 11.44
N LYS A 49 0.78 -4.19 10.33
CA LYS A 49 0.99 -2.75 10.31
C LYS A 49 -0.01 -2.08 9.37
N ASN A 50 -0.74 -1.14 9.93
CA ASN A 50 -1.77 -0.38 9.23
C ASN A 50 -1.51 1.11 9.38
N GLY A 51 -1.95 1.89 8.41
CA GLY A 51 -1.87 3.34 8.51
C GLY A 51 -2.20 4.06 7.23
N ASN A 52 -1.84 5.32 7.19
CA ASN A 52 -2.09 6.21 6.06
C ASN A 52 -0.79 6.56 5.35
N ILE A 53 -0.84 6.61 4.03
CA ILE A 53 0.25 7.09 3.16
C ILE A 53 -0.28 8.32 2.44
N THR A 54 0.44 9.44 2.54
CA THR A 54 0.15 10.64 1.75
C THR A 54 1.04 10.63 0.52
N LEU A 55 0.44 10.57 -0.67
CA LEU A 55 1.16 10.83 -1.91
C LEU A 55 1.40 12.33 -2.00
N ILE A 56 2.66 12.76 -1.94
CA ILE A 56 3.07 14.15 -2.11
C ILE A 56 3.73 14.33 -3.47
N ARG A 57 3.74 15.57 -3.96
CA ARG A 57 4.41 15.96 -5.20
C ARG A 57 5.71 16.70 -4.91
#